data_AF-A0A376GUS7-F1
#
_entry.id   AF-A0A376GUS7-F1
#
_cell.length_a   1.000
_cell.length_b   1.000
_cell.length_c   1.000
_cell.angle_alpha   90.00
_cell.angle_beta   90.00
_cell.angle_gamma   90.00
#
_symmetry.space_group_name_H-M   'P 1'
#
loop_
_entity.id
_entity.type
_entity.pdbx_description
1 polymer ?
#
loop_
_entity_poly.entity_id
_entity_poly.type
_entity_poly.pdbx_seq_one_letter_code
_entity_poly.pdbx_strand_id
1 'polypeptide(L)'
;MDHVEKRADTMAKIIRENTDTINEKEMLLAELINDELLREDIPFNQKLQIIKQVMELVEIQEPLTKEERLEIVWEHKNLFSIRTINLDTGKSEISWKKDELARYCDMYGVTIEAFVHWKLGKHFVSE
;
A
#
# COMPACT_ATOMS: atom_id res chain seq x y z
N MET A 1 -12.49 -16.17 -6.27
CA MET A 1 -11.65 -16.06 -5.06
C MET A 1 -12.49 -16.50 -3.89
N ASP A 2 -12.03 -17.53 -3.19
CA ASP A 2 -12.65 -18.00 -1.96
C ASP A 2 -12.60 -16.89 -0.88
N HIS A 3 -13.55 -16.86 0.07
CA HIS A 3 -13.55 -15.86 1.14
C HIS A 3 -12.28 -15.96 2.00
N VAL A 4 -11.85 -17.21 2.27
CA VAL A 4 -10.62 -17.54 2.98
C VAL A 4 -9.40 -16.97 2.26
N GLU A 5 -9.27 -17.26 0.97
CA GLU A 5 -8.18 -16.78 0.09
C GLU A 5 -8.10 -15.25 0.08
N LYS A 6 -9.24 -14.57 -0.19
CA LYS A 6 -9.28 -13.10 -0.21
C LYS A 6 -8.84 -12.48 1.11
N ARG A 7 -9.24 -13.08 2.22
CA ARG A 7 -8.91 -12.59 3.55
C ARG A 7 -7.43 -12.78 3.85
N ALA A 8 -6.90 -13.97 3.55
CA ALA A 8 -5.49 -14.28 3.72
C ALA A 8 -4.60 -13.35 2.89
N ASP A 9 -4.93 -13.14 1.62
CA ASP A 9 -4.22 -12.20 0.74
C ASP A 9 -4.25 -10.78 1.28
N THR A 10 -5.39 -10.34 1.82
CA THR A 10 -5.53 -8.99 2.38
C THR A 10 -4.62 -8.81 3.61
N MET A 11 -4.60 -9.78 4.52
CA MET A 11 -3.74 -9.73 5.71
C MET A 11 -2.26 -9.77 5.33
N ALA A 12 -1.90 -10.67 4.40
CA ALA A 12 -0.55 -10.77 3.88
C ALA A 12 -0.11 -9.45 3.22
N LYS A 13 -0.97 -8.81 2.42
CA LYS A 13 -0.71 -7.50 1.80
C LYS A 13 -0.46 -6.42 2.85
N ILE A 14 -1.30 -6.33 3.90
CA ILE A 14 -1.12 -5.37 4.99
C ILE A 14 0.25 -5.55 5.64
N ILE A 15 0.65 -6.79 5.93
CA ILE A 15 1.96 -7.08 6.52
C ILE A 15 3.08 -6.58 5.61
N ARG A 16 3.05 -6.95 4.33
CA ARG A 16 4.08 -6.56 3.35
C ARG A 16 4.21 -5.04 3.18
N GLU A 17 3.10 -4.31 3.24
CA GLU A 17 3.10 -2.85 3.02
C GLU A 17 3.54 -2.04 4.24
N ASN A 18 3.50 -2.62 5.44
CA ASN A 18 3.77 -1.90 6.69
C ASN A 18 5.10 -2.29 7.35
N THR A 19 5.79 -3.32 6.86
CA THR A 19 7.05 -3.77 7.46
C THR A 19 7.95 -4.51 6.47
N ASP A 20 9.22 -4.12 6.48
CA ASP A 20 10.30 -4.77 5.73
C ASP A 20 11.14 -5.72 6.60
N THR A 21 11.01 -5.69 7.93
CA THR A 21 11.84 -6.51 8.85
C THR A 21 11.10 -7.73 9.38
N ILE A 22 11.81 -8.84 9.59
CA ILE A 22 11.21 -10.09 10.08
C ILE A 22 10.54 -9.88 11.44
N ASN A 23 11.19 -9.19 12.38
CA ASN A 23 10.64 -8.97 13.72
C ASN A 23 9.34 -8.16 13.70
N GLU A 24 9.28 -7.09 12.91
CA GLU A 24 8.07 -6.27 12.77
C GLU A 24 6.96 -7.04 12.03
N LYS A 25 7.32 -7.89 11.04
CA LYS A 25 6.38 -8.80 10.37
C LYS A 25 5.75 -9.78 11.36
N GLU A 26 6.55 -10.38 12.24
CA GLU A 26 6.05 -11.32 13.26
C GLU A 26 5.09 -10.66 14.24
N MET A 27 5.40 -9.44 14.70
CA MET A 27 4.51 -8.68 15.59
C MET A 27 3.17 -8.37 14.92
N LEU A 28 3.20 -7.81 13.71
CA LEU A 28 1.98 -7.45 12.99
C LEU A 28 1.17 -8.70 12.59
N LEU A 29 1.84 -9.80 12.25
CA LEU A 29 1.19 -11.09 12.01
C LEU A 29 0.46 -11.58 13.26
N ALA A 30 1.08 -11.50 14.45
CA ALA A 30 0.46 -11.92 15.70
C ALA A 30 -0.79 -11.08 16.03
N GLU A 31 -0.74 -9.77 15.83
CA GLU A 31 -1.88 -8.87 16.02
C GLU A 31 -3.04 -9.23 15.08
N LEU A 32 -2.76 -9.38 13.79
CA LEU A 32 -3.78 -9.71 12.78
C LEU A 32 -4.38 -11.11 12.99
N ILE A 33 -3.58 -12.09 13.43
CA ILE A 33 -4.08 -13.42 13.81
C ILE A 33 -5.02 -13.32 15.01
N ASN A 34 -4.64 -12.54 16.03
CA ASN A 34 -5.49 -12.36 17.21
C ASN A 34 -6.83 -11.72 16.84
N ASP A 35 -6.81 -10.69 16.00
CA ASP A 35 -8.03 -10.06 15.50
C ASP A 35 -8.92 -11.06 14.76
N GLU A 36 -8.34 -11.89 13.88
CA GLU A 36 -9.07 -12.90 13.12
C GLU A 36 -9.66 -14.00 14.03
N LEU A 37 -8.96 -14.38 15.10
CA LEU A 37 -9.45 -15.33 16.10
C LEU A 37 -10.68 -14.80 16.86
N LEU A 38 -10.74 -13.50 17.11
CA LEU A 38 -11.84 -12.85 17.85
C LEU A 38 -13.10 -12.60 17.01
N ARG A 39 -13.04 -12.77 15.69
CA ARG A 39 -14.18 -12.50 14.79
C ARG A 39 -15.34 -13.47 14.99
N GLU A 40 -16.54 -12.98 15.29
CA GLU A 40 -17.71 -13.84 15.49
C GLU A 40 -18.42 -14.23 14.18
N ASP A 41 -18.14 -13.52 13.09
CA ASP A 41 -18.82 -13.67 11.80
C ASP A 41 -18.32 -14.83 10.93
N ILE A 42 -17.30 -15.57 11.40
CA ILE A 42 -16.64 -16.64 10.65
C ILE A 42 -16.50 -17.90 11.50
N PRO A 43 -16.79 -19.11 10.96
CA PRO A 43 -16.58 -20.35 11.68
C PRO A 43 -15.11 -20.57 12.04
N PHE A 44 -14.86 -21.20 13.20
CA PHE A 44 -13.50 -21.47 13.70
C PHE A 44 -12.61 -22.22 12.69
N ASN A 45 -13.18 -23.17 11.94
CA ASN A 45 -12.51 -23.84 10.82
C ASN A 45 -11.91 -22.83 9.82
N GLN A 46 -12.71 -21.90 9.32
CA GLN A 46 -12.25 -20.93 8.32
C GLN A 46 -11.18 -20.01 8.89
N LYS A 47 -11.28 -19.62 10.17
CA LYS A 47 -10.22 -18.87 10.86
C LYS A 47 -8.89 -19.62 10.81
N LEU A 48 -8.88 -20.92 11.13
CA LEU A 48 -7.67 -21.74 11.06
C LEU A 48 -7.11 -21.83 9.64
N GLN A 49 -7.96 -21.94 8.63
CA GLN A 49 -7.54 -21.95 7.23
C GLN A 49 -6.92 -20.61 6.81
N ILE A 50 -7.53 -19.49 7.19
CA ILE A 50 -7.01 -18.14 6.95
C ILE A 50 -5.65 -17.98 7.61
N ILE A 51 -5.54 -18.29 8.91
CA ILE A 51 -4.29 -18.16 9.67
C ILE A 51 -3.17 -18.97 9.01
N LYS A 52 -3.45 -20.22 8.64
CA LYS A 52 -2.47 -21.08 7.98
C LYS A 52 -1.99 -20.46 6.66
N GLN A 53 -2.91 -20.02 5.81
CA GLN A 53 -2.56 -19.41 4.52
C GLN A 53 -1.78 -18.10 4.68
N VAL A 54 -2.16 -17.24 5.65
CA VAL A 54 -1.43 -16.00 5.93
C VAL A 54 0.01 -16.29 6.35
N MET A 55 0.22 -17.27 7.22
CA MET A 55 1.57 -17.65 7.64
C MET A 55 2.42 -18.11 6.46
N GLU A 56 1.88 -18.98 5.60
CA GLU A 56 2.56 -19.46 4.38
C GLU A 56 2.89 -18.30 3.43
N LEU A 57 1.97 -17.35 3.23
CA LEU A 57 2.19 -16.17 2.38
C LEU A 57 3.27 -15.25 2.95
N VAL A 58 3.25 -14.97 4.25
CA VAL A 58 4.20 -14.06 4.90
C VAL A 58 5.62 -14.63 4.91
N GLU A 59 5.77 -15.95 5.05
CA GLU A 59 7.08 -16.62 5.05
C GLU A 59 7.83 -16.42 3.71
N ILE A 60 7.09 -16.37 2.59
CA ILE A 60 7.68 -16.22 1.25
C ILE A 60 7.71 -14.76 0.76
N GLN A 61 7.29 -13.79 1.57
CA GLN A 61 7.20 -12.40 1.15
C GLN A 61 8.56 -11.71 1.05
N GLU A 62 8.84 -11.23 -0.16
CA GLU A 62 9.92 -10.29 -0.40
C GLU A 62 9.49 -8.84 -0.06
N PRO A 63 10.43 -7.97 0.34
CA PRO A 63 10.19 -6.53 0.46
C PRO A 63 9.59 -5.93 -0.81
N LEU A 64 8.93 -4.78 -0.69
CA LEU A 64 8.41 -4.08 -1.88
C LEU A 64 9.56 -3.59 -2.76
N THR A 65 9.49 -3.88 -4.05
CA THR A 65 10.38 -3.30 -5.06
C THR A 65 10.12 -1.80 -5.21
N LYS A 66 11.07 -1.08 -5.81
CA LYS A 66 10.90 0.36 -6.09
C LYS A 66 9.68 0.61 -6.98
N GLU A 67 9.40 -0.24 -7.95
CA GLU A 67 8.26 -0.10 -8.86
C GLU A 67 6.93 -0.30 -8.12
N GLU A 68 6.81 -1.34 -7.28
CA GLU A 68 5.61 -1.56 -6.47
C GLU A 68 5.34 -0.38 -5.52
N ARG A 69 6.37 0.20 -4.91
CA ARG A 69 6.23 1.42 -4.08
C ARG A 69 5.70 2.60 -4.88
N LEU A 70 6.17 2.78 -6.11
CA LEU A 70 5.69 3.84 -7.02
C LEU A 70 4.24 3.59 -7.46
N GLU A 71 3.84 2.34 -7.66
CA GLU A 71 2.45 1.94 -7.92
C GLU A 71 1.52 2.27 -6.76
N ILE A 72 1.92 1.96 -5.52
CA ILE A 72 1.13 2.32 -4.32
C ILE A 72 0.90 3.84 -4.25
N VAL A 73 1.94 4.63 -4.49
CA VAL A 73 1.81 6.10 -4.56
C VAL A 73 0.83 6.52 -5.66
N TRP A 74 0.87 5.87 -6.83
CA TRP A 74 -0.02 6.18 -7.94
C TRP A 74 -1.49 5.88 -7.64
N GLU A 75 -1.78 4.76 -6.97
CA GLU A 75 -3.14 4.37 -6.59
C GLU A 75 -3.78 5.43 -5.69
N HIS A 76 -3.00 6.02 -4.78
CA HIS A 76 -3.50 6.93 -3.75
C HIS A 76 -3.32 8.43 -4.08
N LYS A 77 -2.67 8.76 -5.20
CA LYS A 77 -2.34 10.16 -5.56
C LYS A 77 -3.53 11.13 -5.49
N ASN A 78 -4.75 10.66 -5.82
CA ASN A 78 -5.92 11.53 -5.95
C ASN A 78 -6.33 12.15 -4.60
N LEU A 79 -5.91 11.55 -3.48
CA LEU A 79 -6.07 12.12 -2.13
C LEU A 79 -5.38 13.49 -1.99
N PHE A 80 -4.36 13.75 -2.81
CA PHE A 80 -3.57 14.98 -2.81
C PHE A 80 -4.00 15.94 -3.93
N SER A 81 -5.15 15.71 -4.54
CA SER A 81 -5.71 16.56 -5.59
C SER A 81 -7.03 17.18 -5.12
N ILE A 82 -7.23 18.45 -5.44
CA ILE A 82 -8.48 19.17 -5.16
C ILE A 82 -8.92 19.92 -6.42
N ARG A 83 -10.21 19.85 -6.72
CA ARG A 83 -10.79 20.64 -7.80
C ARG A 83 -10.99 22.08 -7.31
N THR A 84 -10.42 23.03 -8.03
CA THR A 84 -10.46 24.47 -7.72
C THR A 84 -10.96 25.25 -8.93
N ILE A 85 -11.28 26.52 -8.74
CA ILE A 85 -11.64 27.45 -9.81
C ILE A 85 -10.49 28.44 -9.93
N ASN A 86 -9.92 28.53 -11.14
CA ASN A 86 -8.90 29.50 -11.47
C ASN A 86 -9.54 30.90 -11.41
N LEU A 87 -9.03 31.79 -10.54
CA LEU A 87 -9.63 33.11 -10.31
C LEU A 87 -9.51 34.03 -11.53
N ASP A 88 -8.49 33.85 -12.37
CA ASP A 88 -8.24 34.70 -13.54
C ASP A 88 -9.09 34.28 -14.75
N THR A 89 -9.35 32.99 -14.91
CA THR A 89 -10.04 32.45 -16.10
C THR A 89 -11.46 31.94 -15.84
N GLY A 90 -11.85 31.79 -14.56
CA GLY A 90 -13.14 31.23 -14.15
C GLY A 90 -13.31 29.73 -14.47
N LYS A 91 -12.26 29.06 -14.96
CA LYS A 91 -12.33 27.64 -15.35
C LYS A 91 -12.01 26.74 -14.16
N SER A 92 -12.63 25.55 -14.16
CA SER A 92 -12.28 24.51 -13.22
C SER A 92 -10.92 23.91 -13.56
N GLU A 93 -10.06 23.79 -12.55
CA GLU A 93 -8.73 23.17 -12.64
C GLU A 93 -8.49 22.22 -11.47
N ILE A 94 -7.51 21.32 -11.62
CA ILE A 94 -7.06 20.44 -10.54
C ILE A 94 -5.81 21.07 -9.94
N SER A 95 -5.91 21.45 -8.67
CA SER A 95 -4.76 21.84 -7.86
C SER A 95 -4.24 20.63 -7.09
N TRP A 96 -2.92 20.52 -6.97
CA TRP A 96 -2.25 19.43 -6.28
C TRP A 96 -1.57 19.95 -5.02
N LYS A 97 -1.78 19.24 -3.92
CA LYS A 97 -1.08 19.46 -2.66
C LYS A 97 0.31 18.84 -2.71
N LYS A 98 1.23 19.50 -3.43
CA LYS A 98 2.56 18.95 -3.74
C LYS A 98 3.35 18.52 -2.50
N ASP A 99 3.31 19.30 -1.42
CA ASP A 99 4.06 18.98 -0.19
C ASP A 99 3.48 17.77 0.56
N GLU A 100 2.16 17.56 0.50
CA GLU A 100 1.53 16.34 1.05
C GLU A 100 1.90 15.11 0.20
N LEU A 101 1.84 15.24 -1.13
CA LEU A 101 2.26 14.17 -2.04
C LEU A 101 3.74 13.82 -1.88
N ALA A 102 4.62 14.82 -1.73
CA ALA A 102 6.05 14.60 -1.52
C ALA A 102 6.32 13.81 -0.24
N ARG A 103 5.71 14.22 0.88
CA ARG A 103 5.80 13.48 2.14
C ARG A 103 5.27 12.05 2.02
N TYR A 104 4.20 11.85 1.25
CA TYR A 104 3.66 10.51 1.00
C TYR A 104 4.63 9.65 0.19
N CYS A 105 5.26 10.20 -0.85
CA CYS A 105 6.33 9.51 -1.58
C CYS A 105 7.46 9.08 -0.62
N ASP A 106 7.92 10.00 0.24
CA ASP A 106 9.02 9.75 1.17
C ASP A 106 8.70 8.62 2.16
N MET A 107 7.43 8.50 2.61
CA MET A 107 6.98 7.38 3.44
C MET A 107 7.19 6.01 2.77
N TYR A 108 7.09 5.94 1.44
CA TYR A 108 7.36 4.73 0.66
C TYR A 108 8.82 4.66 0.17
N GLY A 109 9.71 5.53 0.66
CA GLY A 109 11.12 5.53 0.29
C GLY A 109 11.39 5.90 -1.17
N VAL A 110 10.51 6.68 -1.79
CA VAL A 110 10.67 7.20 -3.15
C VAL A 110 10.54 8.72 -3.14
N THR A 111 11.20 9.42 -4.06
CA THR A 111 11.04 10.88 -4.14
C THR A 111 9.89 11.26 -5.07
N ILE A 112 9.34 12.47 -4.90
CA ILE A 112 8.32 13.01 -5.81
C ILE A 112 8.83 13.13 -7.26
N GLU A 113 10.11 13.43 -7.45
CA GLU A 113 10.75 13.46 -8.76
C GLU A 113 10.76 12.06 -9.36
N ALA A 114 11.22 11.04 -8.63
CA ALA A 114 11.24 9.66 -9.10
C ALA A 114 9.84 9.18 -9.50
N PHE A 115 8.81 9.56 -8.72
CA PHE A 115 7.42 9.29 -9.02
C PHE A 115 6.93 9.95 -10.32
N VAL A 116 7.18 11.25 -10.48
CA VAL A 116 6.80 11.99 -11.69
C VAL A 116 7.55 11.44 -12.92
N HIS A 117 8.84 11.16 -12.80
CA HIS A 117 9.65 10.60 -13.88
C HIS A 117 9.17 9.23 -14.32
N TRP A 118 8.92 8.32 -13.37
CA TRP A 118 8.37 7.00 -13.65
C TRP A 118 7.02 7.09 -14.36
N LYS A 119 6.12 7.99 -13.94
CA LYS A 119 4.83 8.17 -14.62
C LYS A 119 4.88 8.86 -15.97
N LEU A 120 5.83 9.77 -16.18
CA LEU A 120 6.01 10.41 -17.47
C LEU A 120 6.85 9.57 -18.45
N GLY A 121 7.29 8.37 -18.06
CA GLY A 121 8.16 7.52 -18.88
C GLY A 121 9.53 8.15 -19.15
N LYS A 122 9.95 9.11 -18.33
CA LYS A 122 11.25 9.78 -18.46
C LYS A 122 12.29 8.96 -17.70
N HIS A 123 13.01 8.08 -18.41
CA HIS A 123 14.17 7.39 -17.85
C HIS A 123 15.19 8.41 -17.29
N PHE A 124 15.82 8.06 -16.17
CA PHE A 124 17.00 8.77 -15.68
C PHE A 124 18.06 8.74 -16.77
N VAL A 125 18.31 9.87 -17.43
CA VAL A 125 19.61 10.09 -18.05
C VAL A 125 20.51 10.46 -16.89
N SER A 126 21.23 9.47 -16.36
CA SER A 126 22.36 9.73 -15.49
C SER A 126 23.41 10.47 -16.31
N GLU A 127 23.62 11.76 -16.01
CA GLU A 127 24.90 12.43 -16.27
C GLU A 127 25.90 12.06 -15.17
#